data_AF-A0A2E9D6X5-F1
#
_entry.id   AF-A0A2E9D6X5-F1
#
_cell.length_a   1.000
_cell.length_b   1.000
_cell.length_c   1.000
_cell.angle_alpha   90.00
_cell.angle_beta   90.00
_cell.angle_gamma   90.00
#
_symmetry.space_group_name_H-M   'P 1'
#
loop_
_entity.id
_entity.type
_entity.pdbx_description
1 polymer ?
#
loop_
_entity_poly.entity_id
_entity_poly.type
_entity_poly.pdbx_seq_one_letter_code
_entity_poly.pdbx_strand_id
1 'polypeptide(L)'
;MWTRSIAKLSEILGKEVTVASVPGGYFSRRVAEFAAAAGIRALFTSEPTKISYLVNGCRVFGRYTLMRHMGPAVSGQMGSSGYTLAQARQYLQWNTKKVFKSVGGDAYLAIRAQLLGRE
;
A
#
# COMPACT_ATOMS: atom_id res chain seq x y z
N MET A 1 -5.49 16.58 0.24
CA MET A 1 -5.56 15.47 -0.75
C MET A 1 -6.56 14.38 -0.35
N TRP A 2 -6.58 13.87 0.89
CA TRP A 2 -7.58 12.87 1.34
C TRP A 2 -9.03 13.40 1.34
N THR A 3 -9.29 14.46 2.11
CA THR A 3 -10.65 15.01 2.32
C THR A 3 -11.36 15.37 1.01
N ARG A 4 -10.63 15.92 0.03
CA ARG A 4 -11.19 16.27 -1.29
C ARG A 4 -11.65 15.02 -2.05
N SER A 5 -10.85 13.97 -2.07
CA SER A 5 -11.22 12.71 -2.75
C SER A 5 -12.40 12.04 -2.05
N ILE A 6 -12.39 12.02 -0.71
CA ILE A 6 -13.47 11.45 0.11
C ILE A 6 -14.77 12.20 -0.14
N ALA A 7 -14.75 13.54 -0.08
CA ALA A 7 -15.92 14.36 -0.34
C ALA A 7 -16.49 14.11 -1.73
N LYS A 8 -15.64 14.10 -2.77
CA LYS A 8 -16.10 13.91 -4.16
C LYS A 8 -16.69 12.52 -4.39
N LEU A 9 -16.06 11.47 -3.87
CA LEU A 9 -16.59 10.12 -3.98
C LEU A 9 -17.85 9.94 -3.14
N SER A 10 -17.94 10.58 -1.98
CA SER A 10 -19.13 10.50 -1.12
C SER A 10 -20.33 11.18 -1.77
N GLU A 11 -20.12 12.32 -2.43
CA GLU A 11 -21.12 13.01 -3.25
C GLU A 11 -21.66 12.09 -4.36
N ILE A 12 -20.77 11.44 -5.12
CA ILE A 12 -21.14 10.53 -6.21
C ILE A 12 -21.91 9.30 -5.68
N LEU A 13 -21.49 8.75 -4.53
CA LEU A 13 -22.05 7.52 -3.99
C LEU A 13 -23.28 7.75 -3.08
N GLY A 14 -23.58 9.00 -2.71
CA GLY A 14 -24.64 9.34 -1.75
C GLY A 14 -24.40 8.80 -0.33
N LYS A 15 -23.15 8.41 -0.01
CA LYS A 15 -22.77 7.84 1.29
C LYS A 15 -21.32 8.16 1.62
N GLU A 16 -21.01 8.17 2.91
CA GLU A 16 -19.65 8.44 3.39
C GLU A 16 -18.64 7.38 2.92
N VAL A 17 -17.54 7.83 2.32
CA VAL A 17 -16.40 6.97 1.97
C VAL A 17 -15.47 6.83 3.16
N THR A 18 -15.42 5.62 3.72
CA THR A 18 -14.62 5.30 4.92
C THR A 18 -13.55 4.24 4.66
N VAL A 19 -13.31 3.88 3.40
CA VAL A 19 -12.35 2.86 2.98
C VAL A 19 -11.47 3.42 1.87
N ALA A 20 -10.17 3.16 1.93
CA ALA A 20 -9.22 3.63 0.93
C ALA A 20 -8.05 2.66 0.70
N SER A 21 -7.29 2.89 -0.37
CA SER A 21 -6.04 2.19 -0.67
C SER A 21 -4.93 3.20 -0.96
N VAL A 22 -3.74 2.97 -0.41
CA VAL A 22 -2.56 3.77 -0.74
C VAL A 22 -2.00 3.34 -2.10
N PRO A 23 -1.78 4.26 -3.04
CA PRO A 23 -1.20 3.94 -4.34
C PRO A 23 0.30 3.65 -4.26
N GLY A 24 0.80 2.79 -5.16
CA GLY A 24 2.22 2.62 -5.44
C GLY A 24 3.11 2.08 -4.31
N GLY A 25 2.51 1.68 -3.17
CA GLY A 25 3.27 1.27 -1.99
C GLY A 25 3.90 2.42 -1.20
N TYR A 26 3.48 3.67 -1.44
CA TYR A 26 3.97 4.87 -0.73
C TYR A 26 3.35 5.00 0.67
N PHE A 27 3.30 3.89 1.40
CA PHE A 27 2.74 3.86 2.75
C PHE A 27 3.79 4.32 3.78
N SER A 28 3.32 5.10 4.75
CA SER A 28 4.02 5.36 6.01
C SER A 28 2.98 5.50 7.13
N ARG A 29 3.42 5.41 8.39
CA ARG A 29 2.53 5.65 9.54
C ARG A 29 1.81 7.01 9.44
N ARG A 30 2.53 8.05 9.01
CA ARG A 30 1.98 9.40 8.81
C ARG A 30 0.87 9.43 7.75
N VAL A 31 0.97 8.61 6.70
CA VAL A 31 -0.12 8.46 5.71
C VAL A 31 -1.37 7.86 6.36
N ALA A 32 -1.21 6.86 7.22
CA ALA A 32 -2.33 6.29 7.97
C ALA A 32 -2.97 7.30 8.93
N GLU A 33 -2.17 8.08 9.65
CA GLU A 33 -2.65 9.13 10.56
C GLU A 33 -3.47 10.20 9.81
N PHE A 34 -2.99 10.65 8.65
CA PHE A 34 -3.74 11.59 7.80
C PHE A 34 -5.01 10.98 7.21
N ALA A 35 -5.00 9.70 6.85
CA ALA A 35 -6.20 9.01 6.37
C ALA A 35 -7.25 8.87 7.49
N ALA A 36 -6.81 8.49 8.69
CA ALA A 36 -7.65 8.38 9.87
C ALA A 36 -8.31 9.72 10.22
N ALA A 37 -7.52 10.80 10.25
CA ALA A 37 -8.02 12.16 10.50
C ALA A 37 -9.03 12.64 9.44
N ALA A 38 -9.00 12.06 8.23
CA ALA A 38 -9.94 12.35 7.16
C ALA A 38 -11.19 11.44 7.16
N GLY A 39 -11.36 10.57 8.16
CA GLY A 39 -12.53 9.70 8.31
C GLY A 39 -12.38 8.28 7.73
N ILE A 40 -11.18 7.90 7.24
CA ILE A 40 -10.95 6.53 6.76
C ILE A 40 -10.83 5.57 7.95
N ARG A 41 -11.63 4.50 7.93
CA ARG A 41 -11.67 3.43 8.94
C ARG A 41 -10.92 2.17 8.49
N ALA A 42 -10.79 1.94 7.19
CA ALA A 42 -10.03 0.81 6.63
C ALA A 42 -9.09 1.29 5.51
N LEU A 43 -7.79 1.12 5.71
CA LEU A 43 -6.74 1.55 4.78
C LEU A 43 -5.94 0.36 4.27
N PHE A 44 -5.99 0.11 2.96
CA PHE A 44 -5.24 -0.94 2.31
C PHE A 44 -3.87 -0.44 1.82
N THR A 45 -2.85 -1.27 2.01
CA THR A 45 -1.49 -1.05 1.52
C THR A 45 -1.13 -2.10 0.49
N SER A 46 0.06 -1.98 -0.10
CA SER A 46 0.65 -3.01 -0.97
C SER A 46 1.60 -3.94 -0.22
N GLU A 47 1.67 -3.84 1.11
CA GLU A 47 2.51 -4.74 1.91
C GLU A 47 1.85 -6.12 1.98
N PRO A 48 2.50 -7.20 1.50
CA PRO A 48 1.91 -8.53 1.41
C PRO A 48 1.97 -9.24 2.77
N THR A 49 1.10 -8.83 3.68
CA THR A 49 0.95 -9.41 5.01
C THR A 49 -0.53 -9.62 5.35
N LYS A 50 -0.80 -10.61 6.21
CA LYS A 50 -2.12 -10.84 6.81
C LYS A 50 -2.32 -10.02 8.08
N ILE A 51 -1.23 -9.55 8.67
CA ILE A 51 -1.28 -8.81 9.92
C ILE A 51 -1.86 -7.44 9.63
N SER A 52 -2.92 -7.09 10.37
CA SER A 52 -3.48 -5.75 10.38
C SER A 52 -3.26 -5.12 11.75
N TYR A 53 -3.20 -3.79 11.78
CA TYR A 53 -3.02 -3.03 13.01
C TYR A 53 -3.83 -1.73 12.94
N LEU A 54 -4.02 -1.08 14.08
CA LEU A 54 -4.77 0.17 14.18
C LEU A 54 -3.83 1.38 14.25
N VAL A 55 -4.21 2.45 13.57
CA VAL A 55 -3.59 3.78 13.67
C VAL A 55 -4.74 4.79 13.82
N ASN A 56 -4.86 5.40 15.01
CA ASN A 56 -5.90 6.40 15.32
C ASN A 56 -7.33 5.97 14.89
N GLY A 57 -7.70 4.71 15.16
CA GLY A 57 -9.01 4.16 14.78
C GLY A 57 -9.12 3.68 13.32
N CYS A 58 -8.12 3.93 12.48
CA CYS A 58 -8.03 3.38 11.12
C CYS A 58 -7.31 2.04 11.13
N ARG A 59 -7.96 0.97 10.65
CA ARG A 59 -7.33 -0.35 10.49
C ARG A 59 -6.54 -0.40 9.19
N VAL A 60 -5.24 -0.67 9.31
CA VAL A 60 -4.32 -0.80 8.18
C VAL A 60 -4.21 -2.26 7.79
N PHE A 61 -4.42 -2.55 6.51
CA PHE A 61 -4.37 -3.89 5.94
C PHE A 61 -3.22 -4.03 4.95
N GLY A 62 -2.52 -5.16 5.04
CA GLY A 62 -1.69 -5.66 3.95
C GLY A 62 -2.54 -6.30 2.84
N ARG A 63 -1.95 -6.49 1.66
CA ARG A 63 -2.56 -7.21 0.53
C ARG A 63 -1.55 -8.00 -0.26
N TYR A 64 -1.92 -9.22 -0.63
CA TYR A 64 -1.23 -9.98 -1.66
C TYR A 64 -1.70 -9.54 -3.05
N THR A 65 -0.75 -9.42 -3.98
CA THR A 65 -1.10 -9.08 -5.37
C THR A 65 -1.31 -10.35 -6.16
N LEU A 66 -2.42 -10.44 -6.89
CA LEU A 66 -2.64 -11.49 -7.87
C LEU A 66 -2.17 -11.00 -9.24
N MET A 67 -1.25 -11.75 -9.86
CA MET A 67 -0.69 -11.42 -11.16
C MET A 67 -1.20 -12.37 -12.23
N ARG A 68 -1.29 -11.90 -13.48
CA ARG A 68 -1.77 -12.69 -14.64
C ARG A 68 -1.08 -14.05 -14.79
N HIS A 69 0.21 -14.14 -14.47
CA HIS A 69 0.99 -15.37 -14.62
C HIS A 69 0.84 -16.35 -13.43
N MET A 70 0.10 -15.98 -12.38
CA MET A 70 -0.12 -16.87 -11.24
C MET A 70 -1.21 -17.89 -11.57
N GLY A 71 -0.85 -19.17 -11.54
CA GLY A 71 -1.82 -20.25 -11.72
C GLY A 71 -2.86 -20.31 -10.60
N PRO A 72 -4.02 -20.95 -10.83
CA PRO A 72 -5.14 -21.00 -9.87
C PRO A 72 -4.74 -21.49 -8.47
N ALA A 73 -3.87 -22.51 -8.38
CA ALA A 73 -3.38 -23.03 -7.10
C ALA A 73 -2.61 -21.97 -6.29
N VAL A 74 -1.75 -21.19 -6.95
CA VAL A 74 -0.98 -20.10 -6.30
C VAL A 74 -1.92 -18.97 -5.87
N SER A 75 -2.93 -18.65 -6.68
CA SER A 75 -3.95 -17.65 -6.34
C SER A 75 -4.78 -18.08 -5.14
N GLY A 76 -5.19 -19.34 -5.07
CA GLY A 76 -5.91 -19.90 -3.92
C GLY A 76 -5.09 -19.86 -2.62
N GLN A 77 -3.78 -20.10 -2.71
CA GLN A 77 -2.88 -19.98 -1.56
C GLN A 77 -2.85 -18.57 -0.96
N MET A 78 -3.10 -17.51 -1.74
CA MET A 78 -3.11 -16.13 -1.21
C MET A 78 -4.26 -15.88 -0.23
N GLY A 79 -5.41 -16.53 -0.44
CA GLY A 79 -6.59 -16.43 0.42
C GLY A 79 -6.66 -17.46 1.55
N SER A 80 -5.71 -18.41 1.61
CA SER A 80 -5.68 -19.43 2.65
C SER A 80 -5.52 -18.85 4.05
N SER A 81 -6.07 -19.49 5.09
CA SER A 81 -5.95 -19.03 6.47
C SER A 81 -4.51 -19.11 7.00
N GLY A 82 -3.78 -20.19 6.70
CA GLY A 82 -2.38 -20.42 7.10
C GLY A 82 -1.35 -19.72 6.22
N TYR A 83 -0.10 -19.60 6.67
CA TYR A 83 0.97 -19.04 5.85
C TYR A 83 1.45 -20.03 4.79
N THR A 84 1.57 -19.58 3.55
CA THR A 84 2.06 -20.39 2.43
C THR A 84 3.39 -19.87 1.90
N LEU A 85 4.14 -20.74 1.22
CA LEU A 85 5.39 -20.34 0.55
C LEU A 85 5.17 -19.25 -0.50
N ALA A 86 4.02 -19.24 -1.18
CA ALA A 86 3.69 -18.20 -2.15
C ALA A 86 3.51 -16.83 -1.48
N GLN A 87 2.89 -16.77 -0.31
CA GLN A 87 2.76 -15.56 0.50
C GLN A 87 4.13 -15.08 1.01
N ALA A 88 4.96 -15.99 1.52
CA ALA A 88 6.31 -15.68 1.97
C ALA A 88 7.19 -15.12 0.85
N ARG A 89 7.09 -15.67 -0.37
CA ARG A 89 7.80 -15.15 -1.55
C ARG A 89 7.40 -13.71 -1.88
N GLN A 90 6.10 -13.39 -1.88
CA GLN A 90 5.67 -12.00 -2.09
C GLN A 90 6.20 -11.08 -1.00
N TYR A 91 6.17 -11.52 0.26
CA TYR A 91 6.74 -10.76 1.37
C TYR A 91 8.21 -10.46 1.20
N LEU A 92 9.02 -11.47 0.87
CA LEU A 92 10.44 -11.28 0.62
C LEU A 92 10.68 -10.34 -0.57
N GLN A 93 10.04 -10.59 -1.72
CA GLN A 93 10.17 -9.74 -2.90
C GLN A 93 9.79 -8.28 -2.62
N TRP A 94 8.72 -8.05 -1.87
CA TRP A 94 8.30 -6.71 -1.48
C TRP A 94 9.30 -6.01 -0.56
N ASN A 95 9.79 -6.70 0.47
CA ASN A 95 10.76 -6.13 1.39
C ASN A 95 12.10 -5.88 0.72
N THR A 96 12.56 -6.77 -0.16
CA THR A 96 13.73 -6.54 -1.01
C THR A 96 13.57 -5.29 -1.86
N LYS A 97 12.40 -5.10 -2.50
CA LYS A 97 12.10 -3.86 -3.23
C LYS A 97 12.09 -2.62 -2.33
N LYS A 98 11.59 -2.71 -1.09
CA LYS A 98 11.63 -1.60 -0.12
C LYS A 98 13.09 -1.21 0.19
N VAL A 99 13.97 -2.19 0.42
CA VAL A 99 15.40 -1.96 0.66
C VAL A 99 16.07 -1.31 -0.56
N PHE A 100 15.81 -1.82 -1.76
CA PHE A 100 16.32 -1.18 -2.98
C PHE A 100 15.78 0.23 -3.18
N LYS A 101 14.52 0.49 -2.83
CA LYS A 101 13.94 1.85 -2.89
C LYS A 101 14.47 2.78 -1.81
N SER A 102 14.85 2.28 -0.63
CA SER A 102 15.43 3.11 0.41
C SER A 102 16.89 3.46 0.09
N VAL A 103 17.67 2.48 -0.38
CA VAL A 103 19.07 2.70 -0.77
C VAL A 103 19.16 3.45 -2.10
N GLY A 104 18.30 3.08 -3.06
CA GLY A 104 18.22 3.71 -4.36
C GLY A 104 17.40 4.99 -4.37
N GLY A 105 16.68 5.34 -3.31
CA GLY A 105 15.84 6.54 -3.26
C GLY A 105 16.66 7.82 -3.17
N ASP A 106 17.62 7.85 -2.25
CA ASP A 106 18.57 8.97 -2.14
C ASP A 106 19.48 9.01 -3.37
N ALA A 107 19.94 7.86 -3.86
CA ALA A 107 20.74 7.79 -5.09
C ALA A 107 19.92 8.20 -6.33
N TYR A 108 18.64 7.84 -6.44
CA TYR A 108 17.75 8.22 -7.55
C TYR A 108 17.38 9.69 -7.49
N LEU A 109 17.11 10.24 -6.30
CA LEU A 109 16.89 11.68 -6.12
C LEU A 109 18.17 12.47 -6.40
N ALA A 110 19.35 11.97 -6.01
CA ALA A 110 20.64 12.58 -6.31
C ALA A 110 20.99 12.52 -7.80
N ILE A 111 20.77 11.38 -8.46
CA ILE A 111 20.96 11.21 -9.91
C ILE A 111 19.98 12.10 -10.68
N ARG A 112 18.71 12.16 -10.24
CA ARG A 112 17.69 13.04 -10.82
C ARG A 112 18.04 14.52 -10.63
N ALA A 113 18.57 14.91 -9.46
CA ALA A 113 19.04 16.27 -9.21
C ALA A 113 20.27 16.63 -10.07
N GLN A 114 21.19 15.70 -10.28
CA GLN A 114 22.35 15.90 -11.16
C GLN A 114 21.97 15.97 -12.66
N LEU A 115 20.95 15.22 -13.08
CA LEU A 115 20.46 15.25 -14.46
C LEU A 115 19.62 16.49 -14.77
N LEU A 116 18.87 17.03 -13.79
CA LEU A 116 18.04 18.23 -13.95
C LEU A 116 18.72 19.53 -13.51
N GLY A 117 19.90 19.47 -12.88
CA GLY A 117 20.72 20.62 -12.50
C GLY A 117 21.77 21.02 -13.53
N ARG A 118 21.65 20.52 -14.76
CA ARG A 118 22.52 20.83 -15.91
C ARG A 118 21.77 21.55 -17.04
N GLU A 119 20.94 22.51 -16.67
CA GLU A 119 20.43 23.56 -17.56
C GLU A 119 20.75 24.93 -16.98
#